data_AF-A0A5M4EPU6-F1
#
_entry.id   AF-A0A5M4EPU6-F1
#
_cell.length_a   1.000
_cell.length_b   1.000
_cell.length_c   1.000
_cell.angle_alpha   90.00
_cell.angle_beta   90.00
_cell.angle_gamma   90.00
#
_symmetry.space_group_name_H-M   'P 1'
#
loop_
_entity.id
_entity.type
_entity.pdbx_description
1 polymer ?
#
loop_
_entity_poly.entity_id
_entity_poly.type
_entity_poly.pdbx_seq_one_letter_code
_entity_poly.pdbx_strand_id
1 'polypeptide(L)' 'MSETMSRLEIGDIAPNFSFAGQHEKTIELENLKGKILVIFFVRSLF' A
#
# COMPACT_ATOMS: atom_id res chain seq x y z
N MET A 1 0.03 0.87 22.93
CA MET A 1 0.67 -0.12 22.04
C MET A 1 1.48 0.66 21.01
N SER A 2 2.80 0.59 21.07
CA SER A 2 3.66 1.20 20.06
C SER A 2 3.66 0.26 18.86
N GLU A 3 2.99 0.64 17.77
CA GLU A 3 3.10 -0.09 16.51
C GLU A 3 4.53 0.08 16.01
N THR A 4 5.34 -0.97 16.15
CA THR A 4 6.66 -1.03 15.53
C THR A 4 6.44 -1.06 14.02
N MET A 5 6.59 0.08 13.33
CA MET A 5 6.58 0.14 11.87
C MET A 5 7.82 -0.60 11.35
N SER A 6 7.69 -1.91 11.16
CA SER A 6 8.71 -2.72 10.51
C SER A 6 8.78 -2.33 9.04
N ARG A 7 10.01 -2.14 8.54
CA ARG A 7 10.23 -2.05 7.11
C ARG A 7 9.90 -3.40 6.48
N LEU A 8 9.18 -3.40 5.36
CA LEU A 8 8.91 -4.63 4.60
C LEU A 8 10.21 -5.12 3.94
N GLU A 9 10.46 -6.42 4.06
CA GLU A 9 11.59 -7.13 3.46
C GLU A 9 11.15 -8.08 2.35
N ILE A 10 12.10 -8.61 1.58
CA ILE A 10 11.81 -9.56 0.50
C ILE A 10 11.30 -10.87 1.12
N GLY A 11 10.14 -11.31 0.68
CA GLY A 11 9.48 -12.53 1.19
C GLY A 11 8.36 -12.24 2.19
N ASP A 12 8.25 -10.99 2.67
CA ASP A 12 7.14 -10.59 3.53
C ASP A 12 5.81 -10.59 2.78
N ILE A 13 4.74 -10.91 3.50
CA ILE A 13 3.38 -10.70 3.04
C ILE A 13 3.07 -9.21 3.21
N ALA A 14 2.77 -8.53 2.10
CA ALA A 14 2.37 -7.13 2.14
C ALA A 14 1.07 -6.97 2.97
N PRO A 15 1.02 -6.03 3.93
CA PRO A 15 -0.19 -5.75 4.68
C PRO A 15 -1.26 -5.19 3.75
N ASN A 16 -2.53 -5.51 4.02
CA ASN A 16 -3.63 -4.87 3.29
C ASN A 16 -3.71 -3.40 3.70
N PHE A 17 -3.93 -2.52 2.72
CA PHE A 17 -4.09 -1.08 2.96
C PHE A 17 -5.11 -0.49 1.99
N SER A 18 -5.76 0.58 2.42
CA SER A 18 -6.65 1.39 1.59
C SER A 18 -5.92 2.61 1.06
N PHE A 19 -6.20 3.00 -0.18
CA PHE A 19 -5.63 4.18 -0.81
C PHE A 19 -6.65 4.91 -1.67
N ALA A 20 -6.47 6.22 -1.84
CA ALA A 20 -7.29 7.02 -2.72
C ALA A 20 -6.95 6.71 -4.18
N GLY A 21 -7.94 6.23 -4.92
CA GLY A 21 -7.90 6.05 -6.37
C GLY A 21 -8.38 7.30 -7.11
N GLN A 22 -8.42 7.20 -8.44
CA GLN A 22 -9.00 8.26 -9.26
C GLN A 22 -10.47 8.54 -8.89
N HIS A 23 -10.87 9.80 -8.98
CA HIS A 23 -12.23 10.26 -8.65
C HIS A 23 -12.67 9.96 -7.21
N GLU A 24 -11.75 10.11 -6.25
CA GLU A 24 -12.03 9.97 -4.81
C GLU A 24 -12.53 8.58 -4.40
N LYS A 25 -12.36 7.57 -5.26
CA LYS A 25 -12.73 6.21 -4.91
C LYS A 25 -11.68 5.61 -3.99
N THR A 26 -12.08 5.18 -2.80
CA THR A 26 -11.23 4.33 -1.97
C THR A 26 -11.04 2.97 -2.64
N ILE A 27 -9.78 2.54 -2.76
CA ILE A 27 -9.41 1.22 -3.27
C ILE A 27 -8.67 0.49 -2.15
N GLU A 28 -8.98 -0.79 -1.94
CA GLU A 28 -8.22 -1.67 -1.06
C GLU A 28 -7.23 -2.51 -1.87
N LEU A 29 -6.06 -2.79 -1.31
CA LEU A 29 -5.05 -3.64 -1.95
C LEU A 29 -5.62 -5.03 -2.31
N GLU A 30 -6.48 -5.58 -1.46
CA GLU A 30 -7.18 -6.85 -1.69
C GLU A 30 -7.98 -6.89 -3.00
N ASN A 31 -8.53 -5.76 -3.46
CA ASN A 31 -9.27 -5.69 -4.73
C ASN A 31 -8.37 -5.93 -5.96
N LEU A 32 -7.05 -5.96 -5.78
CA LEU A 32 -6.06 -6.17 -6.83
C LEU A 32 -5.42 -7.57 -6.78
N LYS A 33 -6.00 -8.50 -6.01
CA LYS A 33 -5.54 -9.91 -5.93
C LYS A 33 -5.37 -10.54 -7.31
N GLY A 34 -4.32 -11.36 -7.44
CA GLY A 34 -3.96 -12.04 -8.68
C GLY A 34 -3.12 -11.21 -9.65
N LYS A 35 -2.77 -9.96 -9.31
CA LYS A 35 -1.88 -9.10 -10.10
C LYS A 35 -0.54 -8.90 -9.38
N ILE A 36 0.51 -8.65 -10.17
CA ILE A 36 1.77 -8.09 -9.66
C ILE A 36 1.59 -6.57 -9.57
N LEU A 37 1.90 -6.01 -8.41
CA LEU A 37 1.76 -4.58 -8.14
C LEU A 37 3.14 -3.96 -7.88
N VAL A 38 3.33 -2.76 -8.42
CA VAL A 38 4.52 -1.94 -8.18
C VAL A 38 4.04 -0.64 -7.52
N ILE A 39 4.50 -0.38 -6.30
CA ILE A 39 4.08 0.76 -5.48
C ILE A 39 5.23 1.76 -5.41
N PHE A 40 4.96 3.01 -5.75
CA PHE A 40 5.91 4.11 -5.61
C PHE A 40 5.47 5.02 -4.47
N PHE A 41 6.31 5.15 -3.44
CA PHE A 41 6.12 6.15 -2.40
C PHE A 41 6.84 7.43 -2.83
N VAL A 42 6.06 8.44 -3.22
CA VAL A 42 6.57 9.76 -3.58
C VAL A 42 6.25 10.75 -2.47
N ARG A 43 7.24 11.55 -2.08
CA ARG A 43 7.03 12.66 -1.14
C ARG A 43 6.86 13.93 -1.96
N SER A 44 5.65 14.49 -1.95
CA SER A 44 5.41 15.81 -2.54
C SER A 44 6.12 16.88 -1.70
N LEU A 45 6.77 17.83 -2.37
CA LEU A 45 7.40 19.00 -1.74
C LEU A 45 6.52 20.27 -1.86
N PHE A 46 5.30 20.11 -2.39
CA PHE A 46 4.28 21.16 -2.42
C PHE A 46 3.51 21.23 -1.10
#